data_AF-A0A7Y2HR44-F1
#
_entry.id   AF-A0A7Y2HR44-F1
#
_cell.length_a   1.000
_cell.length_b   1.000
_cell.length_c   1.000
_cell.angle_alpha   90.00
_cell.angle_beta   90.00
_cell.angle_gamma   90.00
#
_symmetry.space_group_name_H-M   'P 1'
#
loop_
_entity.id
_entity.type
_entity.pdbx_description
1 polymer ?
#
loop_
_entity_poly.entity_id
_entity_poly.type
_entity_poly.pdbx_seq_one_letter_code
_entity_poly.pdbx_strand_id
1 'polypeptide(L)'
;MNETNAWTAALESPEALAEELERVNEKLDRLMNAIGLLDRRRDDVEEMLADVLPAANGAVRVATRHLWELEQRGTLHLARETADAIGAATQSIDPDDVRALGANAGQAVRALRNLTGPDVTMASQRAVEALQHARTGRPPSFFSLWRRLRQPHVRRGIGAALEFMESLGEGAHPGMSPASPVSAAIPQPAAIRQPAAAPPVTRRVAAHTTAAPASAPVPTSLTTGGGTVSLDADGFLTDPADWSREVAEAMADHVGIGTLTDEHWRVLDFCRTDAQGGGSAPGLRRITKELDIPPGDMYRLFPKGPGTLAARLAGLKKPKSCV
;
A
#
# COMPACT_ATOMS: atom_id res chain seq x y z
N MET A 1 -51.49 -20.67 40.17
CA MET A 1 -52.42 -19.56 40.49
C MET A 1 -52.40 -18.60 39.32
N ASN A 2 -53.57 -18.26 38.82
CA ASN A 2 -53.87 -17.99 37.42
C ASN A 2 -53.67 -16.50 37.05
N GLU A 3 -52.77 -16.18 36.12
CA GLU A 3 -52.51 -14.80 35.65
C GLU A 3 -53.74 -14.14 34.99
N THR A 4 -54.76 -14.93 34.64
CA THR A 4 -56.04 -14.44 34.10
C THR A 4 -56.94 -13.77 35.15
N ASN A 5 -56.69 -13.93 36.45
CA ASN A 5 -57.48 -13.26 37.50
C ASN A 5 -56.96 -11.86 37.88
N ALA A 6 -55.77 -11.46 37.42
CA ALA A 6 -55.18 -10.17 37.75
C ALA A 6 -55.86 -9.01 36.99
N TRP A 7 -56.24 -9.24 35.73
CA TRP A 7 -56.93 -8.25 34.89
C TRP A 7 -58.39 -8.04 35.30
N THR A 8 -59.05 -9.07 35.83
CA THR A 8 -60.44 -8.98 36.30
C THR A 8 -60.58 -8.22 37.62
N ALA A 9 -59.57 -8.27 38.50
CA ALA A 9 -59.56 -7.50 39.75
C ALA A 9 -59.20 -6.02 39.54
N ALA A 10 -58.38 -5.70 38.53
CA ALA A 10 -58.02 -4.32 38.17
C ALA A 10 -59.20 -3.50 37.60
N LEU A 11 -60.28 -4.16 37.15
CA LEU A 11 -61.49 -3.53 36.61
C LEU A 11 -62.49 -3.08 37.70
N GLU A 12 -62.24 -3.36 38.98
CA GLU A 12 -63.17 -3.08 40.07
C GLU A 12 -63.10 -1.63 40.61
N SER A 13 -62.05 -0.86 40.27
CA SER A 13 -61.97 0.57 40.62
C SER A 13 -61.51 1.45 39.44
N PRO A 14 -62.15 2.63 39.22
CA PRO A 14 -61.74 3.58 38.18
C PRO A 14 -60.29 4.08 38.34
N GLU A 15 -59.80 4.13 39.59
CA GLU A 15 -58.43 4.60 39.91
C GLU A 15 -57.38 3.55 39.50
N ALA A 16 -57.64 2.26 39.74
CA ALA A 16 -56.74 1.18 39.32
C ALA A 16 -56.61 1.10 37.80
N LEU A 17 -57.70 1.38 37.08
CA LEU A 17 -57.71 1.44 35.62
C LEU A 17 -56.86 2.61 35.09
N ALA A 18 -56.95 3.78 35.76
CA ALA A 18 -56.17 4.97 35.40
C ALA A 18 -54.67 4.75 35.60
N GLU A 19 -54.27 4.14 36.72
CA GLU A 19 -52.88 3.86 37.04
C GLU A 19 -52.25 2.85 36.06
N GLU A 20 -53.01 1.83 35.63
CA GLU A 20 -52.53 0.87 34.63
C GLU A 20 -52.46 1.48 33.23
N LEU A 21 -53.41 2.36 32.87
CA LEU A 21 -53.37 3.15 31.62
C LEU A 21 -52.13 4.03 31.56
N GLU A 22 -51.78 4.71 32.65
CA GLU A 22 -50.60 5.58 32.72
C GLU A 22 -49.31 4.75 32.59
N ARG A 23 -49.23 3.60 33.26
CA ARG A 23 -48.11 2.66 33.14
C ARG A 23 -47.94 2.12 31.72
N VAL A 24 -49.05 1.84 31.03
CA VAL A 24 -49.03 1.40 29.63
C VAL A 24 -48.56 2.54 28.71
N ASN A 25 -49.02 3.78 28.96
CA ASN A 25 -48.61 4.93 28.16
C ASN A 25 -47.10 5.21 28.30
N GLU A 26 -46.55 5.16 29.52
CA GLU A 26 -45.10 5.29 29.74
C GLU A 26 -44.28 4.19 29.04
N LYS A 27 -44.81 2.97 28.98
CA LYS A 27 -44.17 1.88 28.21
C LYS A 27 -44.22 2.16 26.72
N LEU A 28 -45.33 2.70 26.22
CA LEU A 28 -45.50 3.07 24.82
C LEU A 28 -44.51 4.17 24.43
N ASP A 29 -44.37 5.21 25.25
CA ASP A 29 -43.41 6.30 25.03
C ASP A 29 -41.96 5.80 24.99
N ARG A 30 -41.60 4.88 25.89
CA ARG A 30 -40.27 4.24 25.87
C ARG A 30 -40.03 3.45 24.58
N LEU A 31 -41.03 2.71 24.11
CA LEU A 31 -40.94 1.94 22.87
C LEU A 31 -40.85 2.87 21.65
N MET A 32 -41.65 3.94 21.59
CA MET A 32 -41.58 4.92 20.50
C MET A 32 -40.21 5.60 20.43
N ASN A 33 -39.64 5.98 21.59
CA ASN A 33 -38.29 6.54 21.65
C ASN A 33 -37.22 5.54 21.18
N ALA A 34 -37.33 4.26 21.57
CA ALA A 34 -36.43 3.22 21.11
C ALA A 34 -36.52 2.98 19.59
N ILE A 35 -37.73 3.01 19.03
CA ILE A 35 -37.95 2.92 17.58
C ILE A 35 -37.34 4.12 16.86
N GLY A 36 -37.55 5.34 17.37
CA GLY A 36 -36.94 6.55 16.79
C GLY A 36 -35.41 6.51 16.79
N LEU A 37 -34.79 5.92 17.83
CA LEU A 37 -33.34 5.71 17.87
C LEU A 37 -32.88 4.69 16.81
N LEU A 38 -33.62 3.61 16.64
CA LEU A 38 -33.32 2.60 15.62
C LEU A 38 -33.45 3.16 14.21
N ASP A 39 -34.45 4.03 13.98
CA ASP A 39 -34.65 4.67 12.68
C ASP A 39 -33.49 5.61 12.34
N ARG A 40 -33.04 6.44 13.29
CA ARG A 40 -31.82 7.25 13.11
C ARG A 40 -30.59 6.40 12.79
N ARG A 41 -30.39 5.29 13.52
CA ARG A 41 -29.25 4.40 13.29
C ARG A 41 -29.32 3.73 11.92
N ARG A 42 -30.53 3.43 11.43
CA ARG A 42 -30.74 2.90 10.09
C ARG A 42 -30.37 3.96 9.04
N ASP A 43 -30.83 5.19 9.20
CA ASP A 43 -30.52 6.30 8.28
C ASP A 43 -29.00 6.53 8.19
N ASP A 44 -28.30 6.52 9.33
CA ASP A 44 -26.83 6.65 9.38
C ASP A 44 -26.11 5.53 8.61
N VAL A 45 -26.60 4.29 8.70
CA VAL A 45 -26.02 3.14 7.98
C VAL A 45 -26.31 3.24 6.48
N GLU A 46 -27.50 3.71 6.11
CA GLU A 46 -27.87 3.90 4.70
C GLU A 46 -27.02 5.01 4.05
N GLU A 47 -26.74 6.09 4.78
CA GLU A 47 -25.83 7.16 4.35
C GLU A 47 -24.40 6.62 4.16
N MET A 48 -23.87 5.88 5.13
CA MET A 48 -22.55 5.25 5.01
C MET A 48 -22.45 4.31 3.80
N LEU A 49 -23.46 3.46 3.59
CA LEU A 49 -23.49 2.54 2.45
C LEU A 49 -23.56 3.26 1.11
N ALA A 50 -24.27 4.40 1.04
CA ALA A 50 -24.37 5.21 -0.16
C ALA A 50 -23.00 5.77 -0.60
N ASP A 51 -22.10 6.04 0.34
CA ASP A 51 -20.74 6.53 0.05
C ASP A 51 -19.74 5.38 -0.21
N VAL A 52 -19.84 4.29 0.55
CA VAL A 52 -18.90 3.16 0.45
C VAL A 52 -19.12 2.33 -0.81
N LEU A 53 -20.36 2.09 -1.22
CA LEU A 53 -20.67 1.21 -2.36
C LEU A 53 -20.07 1.72 -3.69
N PRO A 54 -20.18 3.02 -4.06
CA PRO A 54 -19.53 3.55 -5.25
C PRO A 54 -18.00 3.43 -5.22
N ALA A 55 -17.37 3.71 -4.07
CA ALA A 55 -15.92 3.58 -3.91
C ALA A 55 -15.46 2.13 -4.09
N ALA A 56 -16.16 1.18 -3.48
CA ALA A 56 -15.90 -0.25 -3.63
C ALA A 56 -16.06 -0.70 -5.10
N ASN A 57 -17.14 -0.27 -5.77
CA ASN A 57 -17.35 -0.57 -7.19
C ASN A 57 -16.24 0.03 -8.08
N GLY A 58 -15.75 1.24 -7.76
CA GLY A 58 -14.61 1.86 -8.43
C GLY A 58 -13.33 1.03 -8.25
N ALA A 59 -13.03 0.60 -7.04
CA ALA A 59 -11.87 -0.23 -6.73
C ALA A 59 -11.92 -1.59 -7.46
N VAL A 60 -13.08 -2.26 -7.47
CA VAL A 60 -13.27 -3.51 -8.22
C VAL A 60 -13.01 -3.29 -9.70
N ARG A 61 -13.55 -2.23 -10.31
CA ARG A 61 -13.30 -1.92 -11.73
C ARG A 61 -11.83 -1.69 -12.04
N VAL A 62 -11.09 -1.00 -11.17
CA VAL A 62 -9.65 -0.77 -11.33
C VAL A 62 -8.88 -2.08 -11.20
N ALA A 63 -9.21 -2.89 -10.19
CA ALA A 63 -8.61 -4.20 -9.99
C ALA A 63 -8.87 -5.13 -11.18
N THR A 64 -10.10 -5.19 -11.71
CA THR A 64 -10.44 -5.99 -12.90
C THR A 64 -9.64 -5.54 -14.12
N ARG A 65 -9.44 -4.22 -14.32
CA ARG A 65 -8.61 -3.70 -15.41
C ARG A 65 -7.17 -4.18 -15.29
N HIS A 66 -6.57 -4.06 -14.11
CA HIS A 66 -5.20 -4.51 -13.88
C HIS A 66 -5.04 -6.02 -14.03
N LEU A 67 -6.01 -6.81 -13.54
CA LEU A 67 -6.03 -8.25 -13.76
C LEU A 67 -6.06 -8.57 -15.26
N TRP A 68 -6.91 -7.88 -16.03
CA TRP A 68 -7.02 -8.09 -17.47
C TRP A 68 -5.74 -7.70 -18.21
N GLU A 69 -5.07 -6.61 -17.82
CA GLU A 69 -3.76 -6.22 -18.36
C GLU A 69 -2.67 -7.26 -18.07
N LEU A 70 -2.64 -7.83 -16.86
CA LEU A 70 -1.71 -8.89 -16.48
C LEU A 70 -1.96 -10.19 -17.28
N GLU A 71 -3.22 -10.52 -17.52
CA GLU A 71 -3.62 -11.66 -18.36
C GLU A 71 -3.20 -11.46 -19.82
N GLN A 72 -3.48 -10.29 -20.42
CA GLN A 72 -3.09 -9.99 -21.80
C GLN A 72 -1.59 -10.02 -22.03
N ARG A 73 -0.80 -9.62 -21.02
CA ARG A 73 0.66 -9.68 -21.08
C ARG A 73 1.19 -11.11 -20.86
N GLY A 74 0.32 -12.10 -20.66
CA GLY A 74 0.70 -13.48 -20.36
C GLY A 74 1.38 -13.63 -19.00
N THR A 75 1.34 -12.60 -18.13
CA THR A 75 2.09 -12.57 -16.87
C THR A 75 1.50 -13.55 -15.86
N LEU A 76 0.17 -13.71 -15.85
CA LEU A 76 -0.51 -14.68 -14.99
C LEU A 76 -0.23 -16.13 -15.42
N HIS A 77 -0.20 -16.40 -16.73
CA HIS A 77 0.20 -17.71 -17.25
C HIS A 77 1.66 -18.03 -16.88
N LEU A 78 2.58 -17.09 -17.07
CA LEU A 78 3.98 -17.26 -16.65
C LEU A 78 4.10 -17.50 -15.14
N ALA A 79 3.36 -16.74 -14.33
CA ALA A 79 3.36 -16.90 -12.88
C ALA A 79 2.86 -18.29 -12.45
N ARG A 80 1.82 -18.79 -13.12
CA ARG A 80 1.27 -20.14 -12.87
C ARG A 80 2.26 -21.23 -13.25
N GLU A 81 2.80 -21.18 -14.47
CA GLU A 81 3.84 -22.12 -14.93
C GLU A 81 5.07 -22.10 -14.02
N THR A 82 5.47 -20.92 -13.56
CA THR A 82 6.59 -20.77 -12.63
C THR A 82 6.25 -21.38 -11.27
N ALA A 83 5.03 -21.18 -10.76
CA ALA A 83 4.58 -21.79 -9.52
C ALA A 83 4.51 -23.31 -9.61
N ASP A 84 4.02 -23.86 -10.73
CA ASP A 84 3.95 -25.29 -10.99
C ASP A 84 5.36 -25.90 -11.13
N ALA A 85 6.27 -25.22 -11.83
CA ALA A 85 7.67 -25.63 -11.94
C ALA A 85 8.39 -25.60 -10.57
N ILE A 86 8.15 -24.58 -9.75
CA ILE A 86 8.66 -24.51 -8.37
C ILE A 86 8.07 -25.64 -7.53
N GLY A 87 6.77 -25.92 -7.67
CA GLY A 87 6.11 -27.03 -6.98
C GLY A 87 6.72 -28.38 -7.34
N ALA A 88 6.94 -28.65 -8.63
CA ALA A 88 7.58 -29.87 -9.13
C ALA A 88 9.05 -29.99 -8.70
N ALA A 89 9.80 -28.89 -8.73
CA ALA A 89 11.18 -28.83 -8.24
C ALA A 89 11.24 -29.10 -6.73
N THR A 90 10.30 -28.56 -5.96
CA THR A 90 10.25 -28.76 -4.50
C THR A 90 9.91 -30.21 -4.12
N GLN A 91 9.19 -30.94 -4.98
CA GLN A 91 8.87 -32.36 -4.77
C GLN A 91 10.02 -33.31 -5.14
N SER A 92 11.04 -32.83 -5.86
CA SER A 92 12.13 -33.67 -6.39
C SER A 92 13.51 -33.32 -5.83
N ILE A 93 13.63 -32.21 -5.09
CA ILE A 93 14.89 -31.76 -4.52
C ILE A 93 14.93 -32.14 -3.04
N ASP A 94 15.82 -33.06 -2.69
CA ASP A 94 16.06 -33.42 -1.30
C ASP A 94 16.65 -32.21 -0.54
N PRO A 95 16.13 -31.86 0.65
CA PRO A 95 16.67 -30.76 1.46
C PRO A 95 18.17 -30.87 1.74
N ASP A 96 18.74 -32.08 1.70
CA ASP A 96 20.16 -32.32 1.86
C ASP A 96 20.96 -31.99 0.60
N ASP A 97 20.38 -32.15 -0.60
CA ASP A 97 21.00 -31.73 -1.87
C ASP A 97 21.11 -30.20 -1.96
N VAL A 98 20.11 -29.46 -1.46
CA VAL A 98 20.15 -27.99 -1.39
C VAL A 98 21.26 -27.52 -0.45
N ARG A 99 21.46 -28.21 0.68
CA ARG A 99 22.54 -27.91 1.62
C ARG A 99 23.92 -28.25 1.04
N ALA A 100 24.05 -29.35 0.31
CA ALA A 100 25.27 -29.73 -0.40
C ALA A 100 25.62 -28.73 -1.53
N LEU A 101 24.61 -28.25 -2.27
CA LEU A 101 24.77 -27.19 -3.25
C LEU A 101 25.20 -25.88 -2.60
N GLY A 102 24.60 -25.49 -1.48
CA GLY A 102 25.00 -24.29 -0.74
C GLY A 102 26.46 -24.33 -0.26
N ALA A 103 26.92 -25.48 0.24
CA ALA A 103 28.30 -25.67 0.71
C ALA A 103 29.34 -25.54 -0.42
N ASN A 104 29.00 -25.98 -1.63
CA ASN A 104 29.91 -26.01 -2.79
C ASN A 104 29.61 -24.92 -3.85
N ALA A 105 28.57 -24.12 -3.68
CA ALA A 105 28.14 -23.08 -4.62
C ALA A 105 29.27 -22.10 -4.96
N GLY A 106 30.08 -21.74 -3.95
CA GLY A 106 31.24 -20.86 -4.16
C GLY A 106 32.33 -21.46 -5.06
N GLN A 107 32.51 -22.78 -5.07
CA GLN A 107 33.42 -23.45 -6.02
C GLN A 107 32.81 -23.56 -7.40
N ALA A 108 31.53 -23.90 -7.51
CA ALA A 108 30.82 -23.97 -8.79
C ALA A 108 30.79 -22.61 -9.51
N VAL A 109 30.49 -21.52 -8.78
CA VAL A 109 30.48 -20.15 -9.34
C VAL A 109 31.90 -19.71 -9.75
N ARG A 110 32.94 -20.08 -8.99
CA ARG A 110 34.33 -19.80 -9.37
C ARG A 110 34.76 -20.59 -10.61
N ALA A 111 34.42 -21.86 -10.69
CA ALA A 111 34.67 -22.68 -11.88
C ALA A 111 33.95 -22.10 -13.10
N LEU A 112 32.68 -21.71 -12.96
CA LEU A 112 31.92 -21.09 -14.03
C LEU A 112 32.53 -19.75 -14.45
N ARG A 113 32.95 -18.90 -13.50
CA ARG A 113 33.64 -17.64 -13.78
C ARG A 113 35.00 -17.84 -14.45
N ASN A 114 35.74 -18.88 -14.09
CA ASN A 114 37.01 -19.23 -14.72
C ASN A 114 36.79 -19.74 -16.16
N LEU A 115 35.75 -20.56 -16.37
CA LEU A 115 35.36 -21.08 -17.69
C LEU A 115 34.82 -19.99 -18.63
N THR A 116 34.10 -19.02 -18.08
CA THR A 116 33.58 -17.84 -18.81
C THR A 116 34.52 -16.63 -18.73
N GLY A 117 35.74 -16.86 -18.22
CA GLY A 117 36.75 -15.82 -18.09
C GLY A 117 37.28 -15.36 -19.46
N PRO A 118 37.89 -14.17 -19.51
CA PRO A 118 38.42 -13.60 -20.74
C PRO A 118 39.49 -14.50 -21.39
N ASP A 119 40.29 -15.19 -20.58
CA ASP A 119 41.38 -16.05 -21.05
C ASP A 119 40.85 -17.29 -21.78
N VAL A 120 39.85 -17.97 -21.22
CA VAL A 120 39.23 -19.17 -21.83
C VAL A 120 38.43 -18.80 -23.08
N THR A 121 37.75 -17.65 -23.06
CA THR A 121 37.02 -17.14 -24.22
C THR A 121 37.96 -16.77 -25.36
N MET A 122 39.09 -16.12 -25.06
CA MET A 122 40.10 -15.77 -26.07
C MET A 122 40.81 -17.03 -26.60
N ALA A 123 41.09 -18.01 -25.75
CA ALA A 123 41.68 -19.28 -26.16
C ALA A 123 40.72 -20.09 -27.06
N SER A 124 39.43 -20.15 -26.73
CA SER A 124 38.43 -20.85 -27.54
C SER A 124 38.23 -20.19 -28.90
N GLN A 125 38.14 -18.86 -28.96
CA GLN A 125 38.07 -18.12 -30.22
C GLN A 125 39.29 -18.36 -31.11
N ARG A 126 40.51 -18.28 -30.56
CA ARG A 126 41.75 -18.57 -31.30
C ARG A 126 41.81 -20.01 -31.81
N ALA A 127 41.34 -20.97 -31.02
CA ALA A 127 41.29 -22.37 -31.44
C ALA A 127 40.28 -22.58 -32.57
N VAL A 128 39.11 -21.95 -32.48
CA VAL A 128 38.08 -21.97 -33.54
C VAL A 128 38.61 -21.33 -34.83
N GLU A 129 39.25 -20.16 -34.74
CA GLU A 129 39.89 -19.48 -35.89
C GLU A 129 40.97 -20.35 -36.52
N ALA A 130 41.83 -21.00 -35.72
CA ALA A 130 42.87 -21.89 -36.21
C ALA A 130 42.29 -23.11 -36.95
N LEU A 131 41.21 -23.71 -36.42
CA LEU A 131 40.50 -24.82 -37.07
C LEU A 131 39.82 -24.39 -38.38
N GLN A 132 39.21 -23.20 -38.41
CA GLN A 132 38.61 -22.65 -39.63
C GLN A 132 39.67 -22.36 -40.70
N HIS A 133 40.81 -21.77 -40.33
CA HIS A 133 41.94 -21.54 -41.24
C HIS A 133 42.55 -22.85 -41.76
N ALA A 134 42.59 -23.91 -40.93
CA ALA A 134 43.06 -25.23 -41.36
C ALA A 134 42.11 -25.89 -42.37
N ARG A 135 40.80 -25.60 -42.30
CA ARG A 135 39.79 -26.11 -43.27
C ARG A 135 39.80 -25.38 -44.61
N THR A 136 40.22 -24.11 -44.64
CA THR A 136 40.21 -23.27 -45.86
C THR A 136 41.59 -23.12 -46.53
N GLY A 137 42.67 -23.46 -45.83
CA GLY A 137 44.05 -23.31 -46.31
C GLY A 137 44.62 -24.54 -47.02
N ARG A 138 45.59 -24.32 -47.93
CA ARG A 138 46.45 -25.38 -48.45
C ARG A 138 47.37 -25.93 -47.33
N PRO A 139 47.68 -27.24 -47.29
CA PRO A 139 48.57 -27.80 -46.28
C PRO A 139 49.96 -27.14 -46.37
N PRO A 140 50.59 -26.82 -45.22
CA PRO A 140 51.90 -26.17 -45.22
C PRO A 140 52.99 -27.08 -45.78
N SER A 141 53.94 -26.50 -46.50
CA SER A 141 55.15 -27.21 -46.94
C SER A 141 55.98 -27.69 -45.74
N PHE A 142 56.58 -28.88 -45.85
CA PHE A 142 57.38 -29.51 -44.79
C PHE A 142 58.40 -28.56 -44.13
N PHE A 143 59.15 -27.80 -44.93
CA PHE A 143 60.16 -26.88 -44.39
C PHE A 143 59.54 -25.67 -43.65
N SER A 144 58.37 -25.22 -44.09
CA SER A 144 57.65 -24.13 -43.41
C SER A 144 57.08 -24.58 -42.06
N LEU A 145 56.65 -25.85 -41.96
CA LEU A 145 56.22 -26.48 -40.71
C LEU A 145 57.41 -26.64 -39.76
N TRP A 146 58.54 -27.14 -40.24
CA TRP A 146 59.78 -27.27 -39.45
C TRP A 146 60.23 -25.92 -38.87
N ARG A 147 60.14 -24.85 -39.67
CA ARG A 147 60.45 -23.49 -39.21
C ARG A 147 59.48 -23.00 -38.12
N ARG A 148 58.18 -23.32 -38.24
CA ARG A 148 57.15 -22.98 -37.24
C ARG A 148 57.36 -23.72 -35.91
N LEU A 149 57.64 -25.01 -35.95
CA LEU A 149 57.89 -25.84 -34.76
C LEU A 149 59.10 -25.35 -33.94
N ARG A 150 60.07 -24.73 -34.60
CA ARG A 150 61.26 -24.18 -33.96
C ARG A 150 61.02 -22.82 -33.29
N GLN A 151 59.84 -22.22 -33.44
CA GLN A 151 59.52 -20.96 -32.79
C GLN A 151 59.26 -21.16 -31.28
N PRO A 152 59.82 -20.31 -30.39
CA PRO A 152 59.75 -20.52 -28.94
C PRO A 152 58.33 -20.62 -28.36
N HIS A 153 57.38 -19.83 -28.87
CA HIS A 153 56.00 -19.85 -28.38
C HIS A 153 55.23 -21.10 -28.83
N VAL A 154 55.53 -21.66 -30.00
CA VAL A 154 54.93 -22.92 -30.48
C VAL A 154 55.38 -24.08 -29.61
N ARG A 155 56.67 -24.13 -29.25
CA ARG A 155 57.20 -25.15 -28.32
C ARG A 155 56.54 -25.07 -26.93
N ARG A 156 56.31 -23.86 -26.41
CA ARG A 156 55.58 -23.66 -25.16
C ARG A 156 54.13 -24.14 -25.25
N GLY A 157 53.44 -23.83 -26.36
CA GLY A 157 52.07 -24.28 -26.57
C GLY A 157 51.95 -25.81 -26.69
N ILE A 158 52.85 -26.45 -27.43
CA ILE A 158 52.91 -27.92 -27.53
C ILE A 158 53.22 -28.53 -26.15
N GLY A 159 54.16 -27.96 -25.39
CA GLY A 159 54.46 -28.40 -24.03
C GLY A 159 53.25 -28.35 -23.10
N ALA A 160 52.54 -27.22 -23.06
CA ALA A 160 51.32 -27.08 -22.26
C ALA A 160 50.19 -28.04 -22.70
N ALA A 161 50.06 -28.31 -24.00
CA ALA A 161 49.07 -29.27 -24.51
C ALA A 161 49.44 -30.72 -24.14
N LEU A 162 50.73 -31.07 -24.18
CA LEU A 162 51.24 -32.36 -23.73
C LEU A 162 51.04 -32.54 -22.23
N GLU A 163 51.38 -31.54 -21.43
CA GLU A 163 51.19 -31.53 -19.97
C GLU A 163 49.70 -31.65 -19.59
N PHE A 164 48.81 -30.98 -20.34
CA PHE A 164 47.36 -31.16 -20.18
C PHE A 164 46.93 -32.60 -20.51
N MET A 165 47.39 -33.18 -21.64
CA MET A 165 47.08 -34.56 -21.99
C MET A 165 47.67 -35.57 -21.01
N GLU A 166 48.84 -35.30 -20.45
CA GLU A 166 49.48 -36.09 -19.40
C GLU A 166 48.67 -36.03 -18.10
N SER A 167 48.19 -34.84 -17.71
CA SER A 167 47.31 -34.67 -16.54
C SER A 167 45.97 -35.40 -16.68
N LEU A 168 45.42 -35.48 -17.90
CA LEU A 168 44.23 -36.29 -18.19
C LEU A 168 44.52 -37.80 -18.13
N GLY A 169 45.76 -38.21 -18.40
CA GLY A 169 46.22 -39.59 -18.31
C GLY A 169 46.60 -40.03 -16.89
N GLU A 170 47.16 -39.14 -16.07
CA GLU A 170 47.51 -39.42 -14.66
C GLU A 170 46.27 -39.63 -13.79
N GLY A 171 45.14 -39.03 -14.14
CA GLY A 171 43.84 -39.30 -13.50
C GLY A 171 43.28 -40.71 -13.75
N ALA A 172 43.91 -41.53 -14.61
CA ALA A 172 43.43 -42.86 -14.98
C ALA A 172 44.22 -44.04 -14.34
N HIS A 173 45.19 -43.77 -13.44
CA HIS A 173 45.93 -44.84 -12.74
C HIS A 173 45.67 -44.82 -11.23
N PRO A 174 45.14 -45.92 -10.63
CA PRO A 174 45.06 -46.04 -9.19
C PRO A 174 46.43 -46.44 -8.64
N GLY A 175 47.08 -45.53 -7.91
CA GLY A 175 48.17 -45.88 -7.00
C GLY A 175 49.55 -45.33 -7.35
N MET A 176 49.78 -44.06 -7.02
CA MET A 176 50.92 -43.65 -6.19
C MET A 176 50.70 -42.22 -5.67
N SER A 177 50.84 -42.05 -4.36
CA SER A 177 50.74 -40.78 -3.63
C SER A 177 52.09 -40.02 -3.65
N PRO A 178 52.13 -38.74 -3.23
CA PRO A 178 52.75 -37.65 -3.99
C PRO A 178 54.25 -37.47 -3.70
N ALA A 179 54.99 -36.97 -4.69
CA ALA A 179 56.24 -36.26 -4.45
C ALA A 179 55.95 -34.75 -4.40
N SER A 180 56.45 -34.11 -3.33
CA SER A 180 56.25 -32.70 -2.98
C SER A 180 56.53 -31.71 -4.12
N PRO A 181 55.81 -30.57 -4.19
CA PRO A 181 56.15 -29.51 -5.12
C PRO A 181 57.47 -28.85 -4.69
N VAL A 182 58.48 -28.93 -5.55
CA VAL A 182 59.69 -28.12 -5.43
C VAL A 182 59.31 -26.66 -5.64
N SER A 183 59.51 -25.90 -4.57
CA SER A 183 59.57 -24.44 -4.51
C SER A 183 60.34 -23.85 -5.69
N ALA A 184 59.63 -23.19 -6.61
CA ALA A 184 60.21 -22.25 -7.55
C ALA A 184 59.69 -20.85 -7.21
N ALA A 185 60.55 -20.08 -6.54
CA ALA A 185 60.33 -18.69 -6.20
C ALA A 185 60.08 -17.85 -7.47
N ILE A 186 58.88 -17.29 -7.58
CA ILE A 186 58.55 -16.22 -8.51
C ILE A 186 58.95 -14.89 -7.85
N PRO A 187 59.76 -14.03 -8.47
CA PRO A 187 60.05 -12.70 -7.92
C PRO A 187 58.80 -11.82 -8.01
N GLN A 188 58.44 -11.17 -6.89
CA GLN A 188 57.33 -10.21 -6.84
C GLN A 188 57.61 -8.99 -7.72
N PRO A 189 56.67 -8.53 -8.56
CA PRO A 189 56.79 -7.23 -9.20
C PRO A 189 56.49 -6.12 -8.18
N ALA A 190 57.30 -5.06 -8.26
CA ALA A 190 57.29 -3.90 -7.37
C ALA A 190 55.92 -3.23 -7.26
N ALA A 191 55.64 -2.74 -6.04
CA ALA A 191 54.44 -2.03 -5.66
C ALA A 191 54.11 -0.86 -6.61
N ILE A 192 53.00 -1.00 -7.34
CA ILE A 192 52.33 0.15 -7.97
C ILE A 192 51.58 0.88 -6.85
N ARG A 193 52.01 2.12 -6.57
CA ARG A 193 51.29 3.03 -5.67
C ARG A 193 49.85 3.22 -6.15
N GLN A 194 48.88 2.95 -5.28
CA GLN A 194 47.49 3.37 -5.47
C GLN A 194 47.43 4.90 -5.60
N PRO A 195 46.74 5.47 -6.61
CA PRO A 195 46.32 6.86 -6.53
C PRO A 195 45.20 7.00 -5.49
N ALA A 196 45.27 8.10 -4.74
CA ALA A 196 44.36 8.44 -3.65
C ALA A 196 42.89 8.45 -4.07
N ALA A 197 42.03 7.99 -3.15
CA ALA A 197 40.59 7.94 -3.28
C ALA A 197 39.98 9.29 -3.71
N ALA A 198 39.16 9.26 -4.76
CA ALA A 198 38.23 10.36 -5.07
C ALA A 198 37.06 10.34 -4.07
N PRO A 199 36.52 11.51 -3.67
CA PRO A 199 35.43 11.57 -2.70
C PRO A 199 34.13 10.99 -3.27
N PRO A 200 33.23 10.47 -2.41
CA PRO A 200 31.98 9.87 -2.87
C PRO A 200 31.05 10.94 -3.43
N VAL A 201 30.66 10.77 -4.69
CA VAL A 201 29.56 11.54 -5.30
C VAL A 201 28.27 11.04 -4.67
N THR A 202 27.78 11.73 -3.63
CA THR A 202 26.43 11.53 -3.10
C THR A 202 25.42 12.00 -4.13
N ARG A 203 24.79 11.06 -4.85
CA ARG A 203 23.62 11.35 -5.67
C ARG A 203 22.45 11.66 -4.73
N ARG A 204 22.14 12.95 -4.58
CA ARG A 204 20.98 13.45 -3.82
C ARG A 204 19.72 12.96 -4.53
N VAL A 205 19.06 11.94 -3.97
CA VAL A 205 17.69 11.57 -4.37
C VAL A 205 16.80 12.68 -3.84
N ALA A 206 16.23 13.48 -4.74
CA ALA A 206 15.20 14.46 -4.39
C ALA A 206 13.96 13.69 -3.93
N ALA A 207 13.74 13.66 -2.61
CA ALA A 207 12.47 13.30 -2.02
C ALA A 207 11.44 14.34 -2.48
N HIS A 208 10.57 13.94 -3.38
CA HIS A 208 9.32 14.64 -3.67
C HIS A 208 8.37 14.30 -2.51
N THR A 209 8.57 14.97 -1.38
CA THR A 209 7.52 15.12 -0.38
C THR A 209 6.50 16.09 -0.96
N THR A 210 5.43 15.55 -1.54
CA THR A 210 4.21 16.31 -1.81
C THR A 210 3.61 16.70 -0.47
N ALA A 211 3.98 17.88 0.03
CA ALA A 211 3.25 18.54 1.09
C ALA A 211 1.87 18.94 0.55
N ALA A 212 0.82 18.38 1.14
CA ALA A 212 -0.54 18.86 0.94
C ALA A 212 -0.63 20.34 1.36
N PRO A 213 -1.38 21.19 0.64
CA PRO A 213 -1.47 22.60 0.98
C PRO A 213 -2.21 22.77 2.31
N ALA A 214 -1.54 23.42 3.26
CA ALA A 214 -2.10 23.82 4.54
C ALA A 214 -3.30 24.75 4.32
N SER A 215 -4.48 24.31 4.77
CA SER A 215 -5.63 25.17 5.04
C SER A 215 -5.20 26.28 6.00
N ALA A 216 -5.68 27.50 5.78
CA ALA A 216 -5.46 28.63 6.67
C ALA A 216 -5.78 28.27 8.14
N PRO A 217 -5.06 28.84 9.13
CA PRO A 217 -5.31 28.57 10.53
C PRO A 217 -6.71 29.08 10.92
N VAL A 218 -7.56 28.15 11.35
CA VAL A 218 -8.90 28.45 11.86
C VAL A 218 -8.75 29.19 13.21
N PRO A 219 -9.46 30.31 13.44
CA PRO A 219 -9.39 31.01 14.72
C PRO A 219 -9.88 30.12 15.86
N THR A 220 -9.09 29.97 16.91
CA THR A 220 -9.41 29.14 18.09
C THR A 220 -10.41 29.82 19.04
N SER A 221 -10.75 31.09 18.80
CA SER A 221 -11.70 31.85 19.60
C SER A 221 -12.36 32.95 18.77
N LEU A 222 -13.68 33.14 18.93
CA LEU A 222 -14.46 34.21 18.32
C LEU A 222 -14.92 35.21 19.38
N THR A 223 -14.85 36.51 19.09
CA THR A 223 -15.39 37.57 19.96
C THR A 223 -16.69 38.09 19.36
N THR A 224 -17.81 37.91 20.07
CA THR A 224 -19.13 38.45 19.71
C THR A 224 -19.61 39.45 20.76
N GLY A 225 -20.72 40.16 20.49
CA GLY A 225 -21.25 41.20 21.39
C GLY A 225 -21.59 40.69 22.81
N GLY A 226 -21.78 39.38 22.96
CA GLY A 226 -22.06 38.69 24.23
C GLY A 226 -20.86 38.01 24.92
N GLY A 227 -19.66 37.96 24.32
CA GLY A 227 -18.49 37.34 24.93
C GLY A 227 -17.51 36.67 23.94
N THR A 228 -16.47 36.02 24.48
CA THR A 228 -15.51 35.22 23.69
C THR A 228 -15.89 33.76 23.74
N VAL A 229 -16.15 33.15 22.58
CA VAL A 229 -16.51 31.73 22.48
C VAL A 229 -15.35 30.90 21.92
N SER A 230 -15.11 29.73 22.49
CA SER A 230 -14.01 28.84 22.11
C SER A 230 -14.40 27.90 20.97
N LEU A 231 -13.56 27.88 19.92
CA LEU A 231 -13.69 26.95 18.80
C LEU A 231 -12.62 25.86 18.87
N ASP A 232 -12.95 24.68 18.37
CA ASP A 232 -11.97 23.61 18.18
C ASP A 232 -11.09 23.84 16.93
N ALA A 233 -10.12 22.94 16.71
CA ALA A 233 -9.19 23.03 15.58
C ALA A 233 -9.88 22.93 14.20
N ASP A 234 -11.08 22.35 14.17
CA ASP A 234 -11.90 22.23 12.96
C ASP A 234 -12.91 23.39 12.82
N GLY A 235 -12.97 24.31 13.79
CA GLY A 235 -13.88 25.46 13.80
C GLY A 235 -15.29 25.16 14.30
N PHE A 236 -15.49 24.09 15.07
CA PHE A 236 -16.75 23.80 15.76
C PHE A 236 -16.78 24.41 17.15
N LEU A 237 -17.99 24.68 17.64
CA LEU A 237 -18.21 25.19 18.98
C LEU A 237 -17.84 24.15 20.03
N THR A 238 -17.03 24.55 21.02
CA THR A 238 -16.61 23.63 22.08
C THR A 238 -17.77 23.29 23.03
N ASP A 239 -18.56 24.31 23.36
CA ASP A 239 -19.78 24.18 24.16
C ASP A 239 -21.01 24.62 23.35
N PRO A 240 -21.95 23.70 23.04
CA PRO A 240 -23.21 24.04 22.37
C PRO A 240 -24.09 25.06 23.11
N ALA A 241 -23.88 25.27 24.42
CA ALA A 241 -24.60 26.23 25.24
C ALA A 241 -24.21 27.68 24.93
N ASP A 242 -22.98 27.92 24.45
CA ASP A 242 -22.48 29.25 24.07
C ASP A 242 -22.99 29.71 22.70
N TRP A 243 -23.83 28.89 22.05
CA TRP A 243 -24.36 29.22 20.74
C TRP A 243 -25.38 30.35 20.82
N SER A 244 -25.22 31.34 19.94
CA SER A 244 -26.20 32.39 19.69
C SER A 244 -26.27 32.69 18.19
N ARG A 245 -27.29 33.43 17.77
CA ARG A 245 -27.41 33.87 16.36
C ARG A 245 -26.19 34.68 15.92
N GLU A 246 -25.69 35.56 16.79
CA GLU A 246 -24.47 36.35 16.55
C GLU A 246 -23.23 35.47 16.34
N VAL A 247 -23.11 34.37 17.10
CA VAL A 247 -22.02 33.40 16.94
C VAL A 247 -22.13 32.68 15.60
N ALA A 248 -23.34 32.26 15.21
CA ALA A 248 -23.56 31.62 13.91
C ALA A 248 -23.21 32.56 12.74
N GLU A 249 -23.55 33.84 12.84
CA GLU A 249 -23.18 34.86 11.84
C GLU A 249 -21.67 35.06 11.76
N ALA A 250 -20.99 35.22 12.89
CA ALA A 250 -19.53 35.34 12.92
C ALA A 250 -18.85 34.09 12.31
N MET A 251 -19.38 32.90 12.61
CA MET A 251 -18.89 31.65 12.01
C MET A 251 -19.15 31.57 10.51
N ALA A 252 -20.28 32.10 10.01
CA ALA A 252 -20.65 32.14 8.60
C ALA A 252 -19.67 32.98 7.77
N ASP A 253 -19.23 34.11 8.33
CA ASP A 253 -18.20 34.96 7.71
C ASP A 253 -16.85 34.22 7.61
N HIS A 254 -16.45 33.51 8.66
CA HIS A 254 -15.19 32.76 8.67
C HIS A 254 -15.15 31.58 7.70
N VAL A 255 -16.28 30.89 7.50
CA VAL A 255 -16.38 29.76 6.55
C VAL A 255 -16.68 30.20 5.11
N GLY A 256 -16.88 31.50 4.88
CA GLY A 256 -17.05 32.09 3.55
C GLY A 256 -18.47 31.96 2.98
N ILE A 257 -19.48 31.85 3.85
CA ILE A 257 -20.91 31.92 3.48
C ILE A 257 -21.39 33.37 3.46
N GLY A 258 -20.85 34.20 4.35
CA GLY A 258 -21.28 35.59 4.52
C GLY A 258 -22.61 35.68 5.27
N THR A 259 -23.47 36.62 4.88
CA THR A 259 -24.74 36.87 5.56
C THR A 259 -25.71 35.68 5.46
N LEU A 260 -26.15 35.19 6.61
CA LEU A 260 -27.14 34.12 6.72
C LEU A 260 -28.54 34.63 6.34
N THR A 261 -29.13 34.05 5.30
CA THR A 261 -30.52 34.32 4.87
C THR A 261 -31.54 33.53 5.70
N ASP A 262 -32.83 33.82 5.54
CA ASP A 262 -33.93 33.09 6.20
C ASP A 262 -33.91 31.58 5.92
N GLU A 263 -33.50 31.18 4.71
CA GLU A 263 -33.33 29.76 4.35
C GLU A 263 -32.23 29.09 5.18
N HIS A 264 -31.12 29.79 5.45
CA HIS A 264 -30.08 29.28 6.33
C HIS A 264 -30.61 29.11 7.74
N TRP A 265 -31.30 30.13 8.28
CA TRP A 265 -31.87 30.07 9.63
C TRP A 265 -32.86 28.92 9.80
N ARG A 266 -33.71 28.67 8.80
CA ARG A 266 -34.63 27.53 8.81
C ARG A 266 -33.90 26.19 8.96
N VAL A 267 -32.76 26.03 8.28
CA VAL A 267 -31.92 24.83 8.40
C VAL A 267 -31.24 24.75 9.76
N LEU A 268 -30.66 25.84 10.25
CA LEU A 268 -29.96 25.88 11.55
C LEU A 268 -30.90 25.61 12.73
N ASP A 269 -32.07 26.25 12.74
CA ASP A 269 -33.09 26.08 13.78
C ASP A 269 -33.62 24.64 13.80
N PHE A 270 -33.81 24.03 12.63
CA PHE A 270 -34.17 22.61 12.53
C PHE A 270 -33.07 21.70 13.09
N CYS A 271 -31.81 21.91 12.70
CA CYS A 271 -30.70 21.10 13.20
C CYS A 271 -30.61 21.15 14.73
N ARG A 272 -30.80 22.34 15.33
CA ARG A 272 -30.80 22.50 16.79
C ARG A 272 -31.99 21.84 17.46
N THR A 273 -33.17 21.94 16.87
CA THR A 273 -34.39 21.30 17.37
C THR A 273 -34.26 19.78 17.36
N ASP A 274 -33.75 19.24 16.25
CA ASP A 274 -33.55 17.80 16.08
C ASP A 274 -32.48 17.23 17.03
N ALA A 275 -31.46 18.05 17.37
CA ALA A 275 -30.36 17.66 18.24
C ALA A 275 -30.68 17.69 19.76
N GLN A 276 -31.87 18.14 20.18
CA GLN A 276 -32.24 18.34 21.60
C GLN A 276 -32.15 17.08 22.49
N GLY A 277 -31.98 15.89 21.92
CA GLY A 277 -31.79 14.62 22.66
C GLY A 277 -30.41 13.97 22.52
N GLY A 278 -29.48 14.52 21.74
CA GLY A 278 -28.23 13.81 21.41
C GLY A 278 -27.03 14.66 21.00
N GLY A 279 -27.18 15.98 20.85
CA GLY A 279 -26.07 16.92 20.58
C GLY A 279 -25.34 16.73 19.24
N SER A 280 -25.78 15.79 18.41
CA SER A 280 -25.27 15.53 17.06
C SER A 280 -26.23 16.09 16.03
N ALA A 281 -25.69 16.70 14.98
CA ALA A 281 -26.50 17.21 13.88
C ALA A 281 -27.15 16.08 13.07
N PRO A 282 -28.35 16.29 12.51
CA PRO A 282 -28.94 15.37 11.53
C PRO A 282 -28.11 15.26 10.26
N GLY A 283 -28.13 14.09 9.62
CA GLY A 283 -27.52 13.88 8.30
C GLY A 283 -28.22 14.71 7.20
N LEU A 284 -27.52 14.92 6.08
CA LEU A 284 -27.99 15.80 4.99
C LEU A 284 -29.37 15.39 4.46
N ARG A 285 -29.59 14.08 4.27
CA ARG A 285 -30.85 13.55 3.75
C ARG A 285 -32.04 13.87 4.65
N ARG A 286 -31.85 13.78 5.98
CA ARG A 286 -32.90 14.07 6.95
C ARG A 286 -33.28 15.54 6.91
N ILE A 287 -32.29 16.44 6.83
CA ILE A 287 -32.53 17.88 6.67
C ILE A 287 -33.34 18.15 5.39
N THR A 288 -32.92 17.59 4.25
CA THR A 288 -33.63 17.79 2.98
C THR A 288 -35.05 17.22 2.98
N LYS A 289 -35.26 16.09 3.67
CA LYS A 289 -36.56 15.41 3.76
C LYS A 289 -37.53 16.14 4.67
N GLU A 290 -37.10 16.54 5.87
CA GLU A 290 -37.96 17.18 6.87
C GLU A 290 -38.28 18.64 6.51
N LEU A 291 -37.35 19.34 5.85
CA LEU A 291 -37.56 20.73 5.42
C LEU A 291 -38.12 20.86 4.01
N ASP A 292 -38.27 19.75 3.28
CA ASP A 292 -38.63 19.71 1.86
C ASP A 292 -37.72 20.62 1.00
N ILE A 293 -36.42 20.61 1.30
CA ILE A 293 -35.40 21.39 0.59
C ILE A 293 -34.67 20.47 -0.38
N PRO A 294 -34.64 20.78 -1.69
CA PRO A 294 -33.88 20.00 -2.66
C PRO A 294 -32.40 19.90 -2.27
N PRO A 295 -31.74 18.73 -2.47
CA PRO A 295 -30.32 18.58 -2.17
C PRO A 295 -29.44 19.63 -2.87
N GLY A 296 -29.80 20.04 -4.09
CA GLY A 296 -29.10 21.08 -4.84
C GLY A 296 -29.11 22.45 -4.15
N ASP A 297 -30.23 22.81 -3.51
CA ASP A 297 -30.36 24.09 -2.80
C ASP A 297 -29.53 24.09 -1.51
N MET A 298 -29.38 22.93 -0.85
CA MET A 298 -28.45 22.80 0.28
C MET A 298 -27.01 23.08 -0.12
N TYR A 299 -26.56 22.65 -1.30
CA TYR A 299 -25.21 22.98 -1.80
C TYR A 299 -25.07 24.46 -2.19
N ARG A 300 -26.18 25.13 -2.51
CA ARG A 300 -26.21 26.58 -2.77
C ARG A 300 -26.09 27.39 -1.47
N LEU A 301 -26.80 26.96 -0.42
CA LEU A 301 -26.77 27.59 0.91
C LEU A 301 -25.44 27.33 1.63
N PHE A 302 -24.96 26.09 1.60
CA PHE A 302 -23.78 25.66 2.34
C PHE A 302 -22.72 25.05 1.40
N PRO A 303 -21.93 25.89 0.71
CA PRO A 303 -20.92 25.44 -0.25
C PRO A 303 -19.76 24.75 0.47
N LYS A 304 -19.24 23.63 -0.08
CA LYS A 304 -18.13 22.82 0.49
C LYS A 304 -18.51 21.85 1.62
N GLY A 305 -19.75 21.38 1.67
CA GLY A 305 -20.17 20.30 2.56
C GLY A 305 -21.38 20.71 3.39
N PRO A 306 -22.61 20.57 2.85
CA PRO A 306 -23.79 21.19 3.45
C PRO A 306 -24.12 20.64 4.83
N GLY A 307 -23.97 19.33 5.06
CA GLY A 307 -24.19 18.74 6.38
C GLY A 307 -23.18 19.23 7.43
N THR A 308 -21.89 19.25 7.09
CA THR A 308 -20.82 19.67 8.01
C THR A 308 -20.90 21.15 8.35
N LEU A 309 -21.18 22.01 7.36
CA LEU A 309 -21.33 23.45 7.57
C LEU A 309 -22.60 23.79 8.35
N ALA A 310 -23.74 23.17 8.01
CA ALA A 310 -24.97 23.34 8.78
C ALA A 310 -24.76 22.92 10.25
N ALA A 311 -24.10 21.78 10.50
CA ALA A 311 -23.78 21.33 11.85
C ALA A 311 -22.87 22.32 12.60
N ARG A 312 -21.83 22.81 11.93
CA ARG A 312 -20.87 23.78 12.48
C ARG A 312 -21.57 25.08 12.88
N LEU A 313 -22.36 25.65 11.97
CA LEU A 313 -23.09 26.91 12.19
C LEU A 313 -24.23 26.78 13.20
N ALA A 314 -24.82 25.58 13.34
CA ALA A 314 -25.83 25.28 14.35
C ALA A 314 -25.24 25.12 15.77
N GLY A 315 -23.91 25.20 15.92
CA GLY A 315 -23.21 25.01 17.20
C GLY A 315 -23.28 23.56 17.70
N LEU A 316 -23.44 22.60 16.79
CA LEU A 316 -23.54 21.19 17.10
C LEU A 316 -22.17 20.52 16.98
N LYS A 317 -21.99 19.41 17.69
CA LYS A 317 -20.75 18.63 17.58
C LYS A 317 -20.61 18.09 16.16
N LYS A 318 -19.35 17.94 15.72
CA LYS A 318 -19.01 17.34 14.43
C LYS A 318 -19.80 16.04 14.24
N PRO A 319 -20.63 15.93 13.20
CA PRO A 319 -21.35 14.69 12.93
C PRO A 319 -20.34 13.56 12.69
N LYS A 320 -20.67 12.33 13.09
CA LYS A 320 -19.77 11.17 12.95
C LYS A 320 -19.50 10.75 11.51
N SER A 321 -20.08 11.42 10.52
CA SER A 321 -19.77 11.20 9.10
C SER A 321 -18.80 12.28 8.60
N CYS A 322 -17.60 11.84 8.24
CA CYS A 322 -16.72 12.58 7.35
C CYS A 322 -16.27 11.60 6.27
N VAL A 323 -16.68 11.91 5.04
CA VAL A 323 -16.02 11.71 3.73
C VAL A 323 -15.19 10.44 3.56
#